data_AF-A0A957X5U3-F1
#
_entry.id   AF-A0A957X5U3-F1
#
_cell.length_a   1.000
_cell.length_b   1.000
_cell.length_c   1.000
_cell.angle_alpha   90.00
_cell.angle_beta   90.00
_cell.angle_gamma   90.00
#
_symmetry.space_group_name_H-M   'P 1'
#
loop_
_entity.id
_entity.type
_entity.pdbx_description
1 polymer ?
#
loop_
_entity_poly.entity_id
_entity_poly.type
_entity_poly.pdbx_seq_one_letter_code
_entity_poly.pdbx_strand_id
1 'polypeptide(L)'
;LELSPKHIWVIAQRAQMYGQLGQYDEALSDILEVLEPNKAEDNDDSVLYLALANVETMQGKYSEAAVDYYQWITLNQKRIQAYTISDSNKQVDLPIRLGWVYSIKFNGVSGQRLKIVAKGKENEAIDPILVILDPTNDPVVASDDIVMFEDLDSSIDDYKLPTTGTYTILVSQSVSGISGDVSVSLELK
;
A
#
# COMPACT_ATOMS: atom_id res chain seq x y z
N LEU A 1 -7.14 7.01 -28.45
CA LEU A 1 -5.75 7.52 -28.39
C LEU A 1 -5.16 6.90 -27.15
N GLU A 2 -4.28 5.91 -27.29
CA GLU A 2 -3.48 5.40 -26.18
C GLU A 2 -2.55 6.52 -25.73
N LEU A 3 -2.63 6.90 -24.46
CA LEU A 3 -1.70 7.86 -23.89
C LEU A 3 -0.36 7.14 -23.70
N SER A 4 0.72 7.70 -24.25
CA SER A 4 2.04 7.09 -24.07
C SER A 4 2.36 6.97 -22.57
N PRO A 5 3.07 5.93 -22.10
CA PRO A 5 3.49 5.78 -20.70
C PRO A 5 4.18 7.01 -20.09
N LYS A 6 4.81 7.85 -20.92
CA LYS A 6 5.41 9.13 -20.53
C LYS A 6 4.38 10.18 -20.08
N HIS A 7 3.13 10.10 -20.51
CA HIS A 7 2.05 11.00 -20.12
C HIS A 7 1.46 10.60 -18.77
N ILE A 8 1.22 9.30 -18.55
CA ILE A 8 0.69 8.75 -17.30
C ILE A 8 1.62 9.03 -16.13
N TRP A 9 2.93 8.79 -16.31
CA TRP A 9 3.92 9.08 -15.28
C TRP A 9 3.97 10.58 -14.93
N VAL A 10 3.81 11.47 -15.91
CA VAL A 10 3.76 12.92 -15.67
C VAL A 10 2.52 13.32 -14.86
N ILE A 11 1.37 12.68 -15.09
CA ILE A 11 0.16 12.90 -14.30
C ILE A 11 0.39 12.45 -12.85
N ALA A 12 0.92 11.24 -12.64
CA ALA A 12 1.23 10.73 -11.30
C ALA A 12 2.16 11.68 -10.52
N GLN A 13 3.26 12.14 -11.16
CA GLN A 13 4.16 13.10 -10.52
C GLN A 13 3.49 14.43 -10.22
N ARG A 14 2.66 14.95 -11.14
CA ARG A 14 1.95 16.23 -10.93
C ARG A 14 0.97 16.12 -9.78
N ALA A 15 0.21 15.03 -9.69
CA ALA A 15 -0.71 14.77 -8.60
C ALA A 15 0.04 14.68 -7.25
N GLN A 16 1.21 14.04 -7.21
CA GLN A 16 2.05 14.03 -6.01
C GLN A 16 2.48 15.45 -5.59
N MET A 17 2.86 16.30 -6.55
CA MET A 17 3.21 17.71 -6.27
C MET A 17 2.00 18.51 -5.76
N TYR A 18 0.83 18.33 -6.38
CA TYR A 18 -0.40 18.97 -5.90
C TYR A 18 -0.78 18.48 -4.49
N GLY A 19 -0.66 17.19 -4.21
CA GLY A 19 -0.86 16.62 -2.88
C GLY A 19 0.07 17.23 -1.82
N GLN A 20 1.37 17.39 -2.14
CA GLN A 20 2.34 18.09 -1.27
C GLN A 20 1.97 19.55 -0.99
N LEU A 21 1.32 20.21 -1.94
CA LEU A 21 0.85 21.59 -1.79
C LEU A 21 -0.53 21.67 -1.10
N GLY A 22 -1.13 20.55 -0.73
CA GLY A 22 -2.49 20.47 -0.18
C GLY A 22 -3.61 20.71 -1.21
N GLN A 23 -3.26 20.70 -2.50
CA GLN A 23 -4.17 20.88 -3.63
C GLN A 23 -4.75 19.54 -4.07
N TYR A 24 -5.43 18.88 -3.14
CA TYR A 24 -5.83 17.50 -3.34
C TYR A 24 -6.93 17.34 -4.41
N ASP A 25 -7.85 18.29 -4.53
CA ASP A 25 -8.93 18.21 -5.52
C ASP A 25 -8.37 18.25 -6.94
N GLU A 26 -7.37 19.10 -7.19
CA GLU A 26 -6.65 19.17 -8.46
C GLU A 26 -5.85 17.89 -8.72
N ALA A 27 -5.17 17.36 -7.70
CA ALA A 27 -4.43 16.09 -7.80
C ALA A 27 -5.35 14.92 -8.20
N LEU A 28 -6.49 14.78 -7.51
CA LEU A 28 -7.47 13.73 -7.77
C LEU A 28 -8.13 13.92 -9.14
N SER A 29 -8.50 15.15 -9.50
CA SER A 29 -9.13 15.45 -10.78
C SER A 29 -8.23 15.05 -11.96
N ASP A 30 -6.93 15.37 -11.87
CA ASP A 30 -5.95 15.02 -12.91
C ASP A 30 -5.81 13.52 -13.12
N ILE A 31 -5.75 12.76 -12.01
CA ILE A 31 -5.66 11.30 -12.05
C ILE A 31 -6.95 10.72 -12.65
N LEU A 32 -8.11 11.14 -12.14
CA LEU A 32 -9.41 10.58 -12.50
C LEU A 32 -9.87 10.94 -13.91
N GLU A 33 -9.35 12.03 -14.51
CA GLU A 33 -9.60 12.33 -15.93
C GLU A 33 -9.03 11.23 -16.86
N VAL A 34 -7.94 10.59 -16.42
CA VAL A 34 -7.22 9.59 -17.22
C VAL A 34 -7.51 8.16 -16.77
N LEU A 35 -7.74 7.96 -15.48
CA LEU A 35 -8.00 6.64 -14.92
C LEU A 35 -9.38 6.14 -15.38
N GLU A 36 -9.38 5.24 -16.36
CA GLU A 36 -10.57 4.51 -16.76
C GLU A 36 -10.70 3.21 -15.94
N PRO A 37 -11.67 3.08 -15.01
CA PRO A 37 -11.73 1.96 -14.06
C PRO A 37 -11.81 0.55 -14.68
N ASN A 38 -12.18 0.46 -15.96
CA ASN A 38 -12.40 -0.81 -16.68
C ASN A 38 -11.39 -1.05 -17.82
N LYS A 39 -10.33 -0.25 -17.93
CA LYS A 39 -9.25 -0.45 -18.93
C LYS A 39 -7.92 -0.90 -18.35
N ALA A 40 -7.80 -0.92 -17.03
CA ALA A 40 -6.60 -1.38 -16.33
C ALA A 40 -6.49 -2.92 -16.34
N GLU A 41 -6.66 -3.56 -17.49
CA GLU A 41 -6.37 -4.99 -17.67
C GLU A 41 -4.86 -5.22 -17.96
N ASP A 42 -4.13 -4.16 -18.35
CA ASP A 42 -2.68 -4.14 -18.58
C ASP A 42 -1.96 -3.05 -17.76
N ASN A 43 -0.76 -3.41 -17.29
CA ASN A 43 0.15 -2.76 -16.33
C ASN A 43 0.39 -1.23 -16.48
N ASP A 44 0.28 -0.64 -17.67
CA ASP A 44 0.82 0.71 -17.93
C ASP A 44 0.15 1.84 -17.13
N ASP A 45 -1.13 1.70 -16.78
CA ASP A 45 -1.89 2.71 -16.01
C ASP A 45 -1.81 2.49 -14.50
N SER A 46 -1.25 1.36 -14.04
CA SER A 46 -1.33 0.95 -12.64
C SER A 46 -0.74 1.98 -11.66
N VAL A 47 0.26 2.76 -12.10
CA VAL A 47 0.88 3.84 -11.32
C VAL A 47 -0.10 4.95 -10.93
N LEU A 48 -1.21 5.12 -11.65
CA LEU A 48 -2.24 6.08 -11.29
C LEU A 48 -2.99 5.66 -10.02
N TYR A 49 -3.19 4.37 -9.79
CA TYR A 49 -3.76 3.89 -8.52
C TYR A 49 -2.81 4.14 -7.35
N LEU A 50 -1.50 3.97 -7.56
CA LEU A 50 -0.52 4.32 -6.54
C LEU A 50 -0.56 5.83 -6.24
N ALA A 51 -0.56 6.68 -7.27
CA ALA A 51 -0.64 8.12 -7.09
C ALA A 51 -1.95 8.55 -6.39
N LEU A 52 -3.06 7.90 -6.72
CA LEU A 52 -4.36 8.13 -6.10
C LEU A 52 -4.31 7.82 -4.60
N ALA A 53 -3.85 6.61 -4.25
CA ALA A 53 -3.72 6.17 -2.87
C ALA A 53 -2.81 7.10 -2.04
N ASN A 54 -1.71 7.57 -2.62
CA ASN A 54 -0.80 8.51 -1.94
C ASN A 54 -1.48 9.85 -1.66
N VAL A 55 -2.20 10.42 -2.63
CA VAL A 55 -2.95 11.68 -2.46
C VAL A 55 -4.05 11.52 -1.41
N GLU A 56 -4.78 10.41 -1.44
CA GLU A 56 -5.82 10.09 -0.46
C GLU A 56 -5.25 9.90 0.95
N THR A 57 -4.08 9.27 1.06
CA THR A 57 -3.36 9.14 2.34
C THR A 57 -2.94 10.52 2.87
N MET A 58 -2.50 11.44 2.02
CA MET A 58 -2.24 12.84 2.40
C MET A 58 -3.50 13.60 2.82
N GLN A 59 -4.68 13.21 2.30
CA GLN A 59 -5.99 13.72 2.75
C GLN A 59 -6.49 13.05 4.05
N GLY A 60 -5.82 12.02 4.55
CA GLY A 60 -6.27 11.22 5.70
C GLY A 60 -7.39 10.22 5.38
N LYS A 61 -7.62 9.91 4.10
CA LYS A 61 -8.61 8.96 3.60
C LYS A 61 -8.01 7.56 3.45
N TYR A 62 -7.63 6.96 4.58
CA TYR A 62 -6.85 5.71 4.58
C TYR A 62 -7.62 4.48 4.08
N SER A 63 -8.95 4.47 4.18
CA SER A 63 -9.76 3.35 3.71
C SER A 63 -9.95 3.39 2.20
N GLU A 64 -10.14 4.58 1.63
CA GLU A 64 -10.12 4.81 0.19
C GLU A 64 -8.75 4.45 -0.39
N ALA A 65 -7.67 4.97 0.23
CA ALA A 65 -6.31 4.65 -0.20
C ALA A 65 -6.01 3.14 -0.19
N ALA A 66 -6.58 2.40 0.77
CA ALA A 66 -6.41 0.95 0.83
C ALA A 66 -6.97 0.23 -0.41
N VAL A 67 -8.08 0.74 -0.98
CA VAL A 67 -8.65 0.20 -2.21
C VAL A 67 -7.69 0.41 -3.38
N ASP A 68 -7.11 1.61 -3.49
CA ASP A 68 -6.25 1.94 -4.63
C ASP A 68 -4.85 1.33 -4.52
N TYR A 69 -4.25 1.25 -3.32
CA TYR A 69 -3.05 0.44 -3.11
C TYR A 69 -3.31 -1.04 -3.43
N TYR A 70 -4.48 -1.57 -3.07
CA TYR A 70 -4.84 -2.94 -3.41
C TYR A 70 -4.93 -3.15 -4.94
N GLN A 71 -5.45 -2.17 -5.68
CA GLN A 71 -5.43 -2.21 -7.15
C GLN A 71 -4.01 -2.17 -7.70
N TRP A 72 -3.16 -1.27 -7.21
CA TRP A 72 -1.73 -1.22 -7.57
C TRP A 72 -1.06 -2.59 -7.39
N ILE A 73 -1.24 -3.20 -6.22
CA ILE A 73 -0.68 -4.52 -5.90
C ILE A 73 -1.21 -5.58 -6.85
N THR A 74 -2.52 -5.61 -7.09
CA THR A 74 -3.18 -6.62 -7.94
C THR A 74 -2.68 -6.57 -9.39
N LEU A 75 -2.56 -5.36 -9.95
CA LEU A 75 -2.13 -5.15 -11.34
C LEU A 75 -0.64 -5.43 -11.57
N ASN A 76 0.19 -5.25 -10.53
CA ASN A 76 1.64 -5.45 -10.61
C ASN A 76 2.08 -6.83 -10.11
N GLN A 77 1.16 -7.65 -9.61
CA GLN A 77 1.46 -8.93 -9.01
C GLN A 77 2.01 -9.92 -10.06
N LYS A 78 3.23 -10.41 -9.80
CA LYS A 78 3.88 -11.50 -10.54
C LYS A 78 4.00 -12.76 -9.70
N ARG A 79 4.03 -12.64 -8.37
CA ARG A 79 4.16 -13.78 -7.45
C ARG A 79 3.51 -13.47 -6.10
N ILE A 80 2.72 -14.40 -5.59
CA ILE A 80 2.23 -14.38 -4.20
C ILE A 80 3.01 -15.39 -3.37
N GLN A 81 3.38 -15.00 -2.15
CA GLN A 81 3.87 -15.92 -1.12
C GLN A 81 3.05 -15.76 0.17
N ALA A 82 2.58 -16.88 0.71
CA ALA A 82 1.76 -16.89 1.92
C ALA A 82 2.62 -17.15 3.16
N TYR A 83 2.34 -16.38 4.21
CA TYR A 83 2.95 -16.44 5.52
C TYR A 83 1.87 -16.40 6.61
N THR A 84 2.25 -16.73 7.83
CA THR A 84 1.37 -16.60 9.00
C THR A 84 2.19 -16.07 10.16
N ILE A 85 1.68 -15.03 10.80
CA ILE A 85 2.19 -14.51 12.07
C ILE A 85 1.32 -15.10 13.19
N SER A 86 1.95 -15.43 14.31
CA SER A 86 1.29 -16.02 15.48
C SER A 86 1.73 -15.28 16.75
N ASP A 87 1.06 -15.52 17.88
CA ASP A 87 1.43 -14.92 19.16
C ASP A 87 2.89 -15.21 19.56
N SER A 88 3.43 -16.37 19.14
CA SER A 88 4.83 -16.77 19.36
C SER A 88 5.82 -16.21 18.36
N ASN A 89 5.37 -15.68 17.21
CA ASN A 89 6.23 -15.08 16.20
C ASN A 89 5.56 -13.86 15.58
N LYS A 90 5.88 -12.68 16.12
CA LYS A 90 5.28 -11.38 15.76
C LYS A 90 6.02 -10.64 14.65
N GLN A 91 7.04 -11.25 14.05
CA GLN A 91 7.88 -10.61 13.06
C GLN A 91 8.25 -11.60 11.95
N VAL A 92 8.37 -11.10 10.73
CA VAL A 92 8.85 -11.85 9.58
C VAL A 92 9.76 -10.97 8.73
N ASP A 93 10.88 -11.53 8.31
CA ASP A 93 11.78 -10.88 7.35
C ASP A 93 11.43 -11.35 5.94
N LEU A 94 11.20 -10.39 5.04
CA LEU A 94 10.70 -10.62 3.69
C LEU A 94 11.57 -9.91 2.65
N PRO A 95 12.03 -10.63 1.61
CA PRO A 95 12.72 -9.99 0.51
C PRO A 95 11.75 -9.23 -0.40
N ILE A 96 11.73 -7.89 -0.37
CA ILE A 96 10.97 -7.09 -1.34
C ILE A 96 11.57 -7.26 -2.73
N ARG A 97 10.73 -7.59 -3.72
CA ARG A 97 11.14 -7.77 -5.13
C ARG A 97 10.01 -7.28 -6.01
N LEU A 98 10.34 -6.68 -7.15
CA LEU A 98 9.33 -6.17 -8.10
C LEU A 98 8.28 -7.23 -8.47
N GLY A 99 7.02 -6.93 -8.17
CA GLY A 99 5.85 -7.76 -8.41
C GLY A 99 5.67 -8.92 -7.43
N TRP A 100 6.43 -8.96 -6.33
CA TRP A 100 6.19 -9.94 -5.27
C TRP A 100 5.21 -9.37 -4.25
N VAL A 101 4.27 -10.22 -3.84
CA VAL A 101 3.25 -9.90 -2.87
C VAL A 101 3.32 -10.93 -1.76
N TYR A 102 3.46 -10.45 -0.53
CA TYR A 102 3.46 -11.28 0.66
C TYR A 102 2.11 -11.18 1.34
N SER A 103 1.43 -12.31 1.48
CA SER A 103 0.14 -12.41 2.18
C SER A 103 0.39 -13.02 3.55
N ILE A 104 0.29 -12.21 4.61
CA ILE A 104 0.52 -12.64 5.99
C ILE A 104 -0.83 -12.69 6.71
N LYS A 105 -1.27 -13.88 7.10
CA LYS A 105 -2.52 -14.03 7.86
C LYS A 105 -2.28 -13.87 9.35
N PHE A 106 -3.23 -13.23 10.03
CA PHE A 106 -3.31 -13.17 11.49
C PHE A 106 -4.77 -13.21 11.95
N ASN A 107 -5.02 -13.65 13.18
CA ASN A 107 -6.35 -13.63 13.77
C ASN A 107 -6.51 -12.38 14.63
N GLY A 108 -7.59 -11.64 14.39
CA GLY A 108 -7.94 -10.43 15.13
C GLY A 108 -9.28 -10.57 15.83
N VAL A 109 -9.43 -9.86 16.95
CA VAL A 109 -10.68 -9.75 17.72
C VAL A 109 -11.22 -8.34 17.56
N SER A 110 -12.54 -8.21 17.36
CA SER A 110 -13.21 -6.91 17.28
C SER A 110 -12.84 -6.03 18.48
N GLY A 111 -12.46 -4.79 18.20
CA GLY A 111 -12.04 -3.80 19.18
C GLY A 111 -10.55 -3.82 19.55
N GLN A 112 -9.79 -4.86 19.19
CA GLN A 112 -8.33 -4.83 19.31
C GLN A 112 -7.72 -3.74 18.44
N ARG A 113 -6.57 -3.24 18.87
CA ARG A 113 -5.80 -2.25 18.13
C ARG A 113 -4.57 -2.89 17.51
N LEU A 114 -4.50 -2.75 16.19
CA LEU A 114 -3.44 -3.26 15.35
C LEU A 114 -2.37 -2.19 15.17
N LYS A 115 -1.11 -2.59 15.39
CA LYS A 115 0.07 -1.86 14.91
C LYS A 115 0.87 -2.79 14.01
N ILE A 116 1.19 -2.31 12.81
CA ILE A 116 2.09 -3.00 11.87
C ILE A 116 3.17 -2.02 11.46
N VAL A 117 4.41 -2.50 11.40
CA VAL A 117 5.55 -1.73 10.90
C VAL A 117 6.29 -2.61 9.90
N ALA A 118 6.52 -2.08 8.70
CA ALA A 118 7.37 -2.65 7.67
C ALA A 118 8.60 -1.75 7.52
N LYS A 119 9.76 -2.23 7.99
CA LYS A 119 11.00 -1.46 8.04
C LYS A 119 12.09 -2.07 7.16
N GLY A 120 12.72 -1.27 6.31
CA GLY A 120 13.90 -1.68 5.55
C GLY A 120 15.06 -2.06 6.48
N LYS A 121 15.82 -3.10 6.14
CA LYS A 121 17.06 -3.41 6.87
C LYS A 121 18.13 -2.36 6.60
N GLU A 122 19.10 -2.23 7.52
CA GLU A 122 20.08 -1.13 7.53
C GLU A 122 20.68 -0.82 6.14
N ASN A 123 20.68 0.47 5.78
CA ASN A 123 21.20 1.03 4.52
C ASN A 123 20.45 0.63 3.25
N GLU A 124 19.26 0.04 3.36
CA GLU A 124 18.40 -0.26 2.21
C GLU A 124 17.26 0.76 2.14
N ALA A 125 17.20 1.55 1.07
CA ALA A 125 16.09 2.46 0.79
C ALA A 125 14.93 1.66 0.16
N ILE A 126 14.20 0.94 1.01
CA ILE A 126 13.05 0.10 0.61
C ILE A 126 11.77 0.82 0.94
N ASP A 127 10.82 0.74 0.03
CA ASP A 127 9.57 1.49 0.02
C ASP A 127 8.41 0.47 0.00
N PRO A 128 8.18 -0.24 1.13
CA PRO A 128 7.10 -1.19 1.24
C PRO A 128 5.74 -0.50 1.15
N ILE A 129 4.73 -1.28 0.76
CA ILE A 129 3.32 -0.90 0.89
C ILE A 129 2.66 -1.94 1.77
N LEU A 130 1.92 -1.47 2.77
CA LEU A 130 1.07 -2.29 3.63
C LEU A 130 -0.40 -2.08 3.25
N VAL A 131 -1.12 -3.16 2.98
CA VAL A 131 -2.58 -3.15 2.86
C VAL A 131 -3.17 -4.21 3.78
N ILE A 132 -4.19 -3.85 4.56
CA ILE A 132 -4.93 -4.78 5.40
C ILE A 132 -6.23 -5.15 4.71
N LEU A 133 -6.42 -6.44 4.50
CA LEU A 133 -7.69 -7.02 4.13
C LEU A 133 -8.39 -7.55 5.38
N ASP A 134 -9.68 -7.28 5.47
CA ASP A 134 -10.55 -7.80 6.51
C ASP A 134 -10.91 -9.29 6.28
N PRO A 135 -11.73 -9.91 7.16
CA PRO A 135 -12.14 -11.30 6.99
C PRO A 135 -12.98 -11.61 5.74
N THR A 136 -13.55 -10.60 5.07
CA THR A 136 -14.24 -10.76 3.77
C THR A 136 -13.29 -10.58 2.58
N ASN A 137 -12.02 -10.23 2.85
CA ASN A 137 -10.97 -9.87 1.91
C ASN A 137 -11.13 -8.47 1.31
N ASP A 138 -11.90 -7.60 1.95
CA ASP A 138 -12.02 -6.21 1.52
C ASP A 138 -10.84 -5.40 2.09
N PRO A 139 -10.17 -4.55 1.29
CA PRO A 139 -9.12 -3.67 1.80
C PRO A 139 -9.73 -2.59 2.70
N VAL A 140 -9.19 -2.43 3.91
CA VAL A 140 -9.79 -1.56 4.94
C VAL A 140 -8.87 -0.44 5.45
N VAL A 141 -7.56 -0.64 5.39
CA VAL A 141 -6.55 0.36 5.74
C VAL A 141 -5.23 0.03 5.07
N ALA A 142 -4.47 1.06 4.72
CA ALA A 142 -3.15 0.94 4.12
C ALA A 142 -2.21 2.06 4.57
N SER A 143 -0.92 1.88 4.31
CA SER A 143 0.14 2.87 4.48
C SER A 143 1.33 2.48 3.61
N ASP A 144 1.94 3.47 2.96
CA ASP A 144 3.24 3.36 2.29
C ASP A 144 4.37 3.98 3.12
N ASP A 145 4.12 5.09 3.81
CA ASP A 145 5.12 5.77 4.66
C ASP A 145 4.70 5.84 6.15
N ILE A 146 5.68 5.85 7.07
CA ILE A 146 5.53 6.20 8.51
C ILE A 146 5.36 7.72 8.62
N VAL A 147 6.26 8.45 7.97
CA VAL A 147 6.22 9.91 7.87
C VAL A 147 6.36 10.26 6.41
N MET A 148 5.27 10.78 5.85
CA MET A 148 5.18 11.21 4.45
C MET A 148 6.40 12.05 4.06
N PHE A 149 7.10 11.59 3.03
CA PHE A 149 8.30 12.24 2.45
C PHE A 149 9.56 12.28 3.34
N GLU A 150 9.56 11.70 4.53
CA GLU A 150 10.74 11.64 5.42
C GLU A 150 11.31 10.23 5.56
N ASP A 151 10.44 9.21 5.61
CA ASP A 151 10.81 7.80 5.73
C ASP A 151 10.10 6.99 4.63
N LEU A 152 10.73 5.91 4.18
CA LEU A 152 10.15 4.97 3.20
C LEU A 152 9.57 3.73 3.89
N ASP A 153 9.90 3.50 5.16
CA ASP A 153 9.25 2.50 6.00
C ASP A 153 7.75 2.80 6.06
N SER A 154 6.91 1.78 6.14
CA SER A 154 5.46 1.94 6.30
C SER A 154 5.00 1.57 7.70
N SER A 155 3.95 2.24 8.18
CA SER A 155 3.26 1.77 9.38
C SER A 155 1.77 2.05 9.40
N ILE A 156 1.04 1.09 9.93
CA ILE A 156 -0.35 1.27 10.33
C ILE A 156 -0.36 1.29 11.84
N ASP A 157 -0.71 2.41 12.46
CA ASP A 157 -0.72 2.58 13.91
C ASP A 157 -2.15 2.71 14.45
N ASP A 158 -2.40 2.09 15.60
CA ASP A 158 -3.65 2.16 16.37
C ASP A 158 -4.95 1.80 15.63
N TYR A 159 -4.89 1.05 14.52
CA TYR A 159 -6.08 0.69 13.74
C TYR A 159 -7.00 -0.25 14.53
N LYS A 160 -8.25 0.17 14.77
CA LYS A 160 -9.22 -0.61 15.53
C LYS A 160 -9.89 -1.64 14.63
N LEU A 161 -9.69 -2.92 14.93
CA LEU A 161 -10.31 -4.01 14.19
C LEU A 161 -11.85 -3.95 14.34
N PRO A 162 -12.62 -3.82 13.24
CA PRO A 162 -14.07 -3.71 13.32
C PRO A 162 -14.73 -5.04 13.68
N THR A 163 -14.18 -6.16 13.20
CA THR A 163 -14.78 -7.50 13.35
C THR A 163 -13.76 -8.52 13.88
N THR A 164 -14.25 -9.59 14.49
CA THR A 164 -13.43 -10.75 14.84
C THR A 164 -13.31 -11.66 13.62
N GLY A 165 -12.08 -12.08 13.28
CA GLY A 165 -11.84 -12.98 12.16
C GLY A 165 -10.37 -13.06 11.76
N THR A 166 -10.11 -13.70 10.63
CA THR A 166 -8.77 -13.78 10.05
C THR A 166 -8.56 -12.63 9.08
N TYR A 167 -7.61 -11.77 9.39
CA TYR A 167 -7.19 -10.66 8.54
C TYR A 167 -5.98 -11.07 7.70
N THR A 168 -5.72 -10.34 6.63
CA THR A 168 -4.53 -10.51 5.78
C THR A 168 -3.78 -9.21 5.66
N ILE A 169 -2.48 -9.23 5.93
CA ILE A 169 -1.54 -8.15 5.58
C ILE A 169 -0.99 -8.49 4.21
N LEU A 170 -1.18 -7.59 3.26
CA LEU A 170 -0.42 -7.59 2.01
C LEU A 170 0.79 -6.69 2.20
N VAL A 171 1.95 -7.21 1.82
CA VAL A 171 3.20 -6.45 1.76
C VAL A 171 3.71 -6.53 0.33
N SER A 172 3.92 -5.38 -0.29
CA SER A 172 4.49 -5.27 -1.64
C SER A 172 5.39 -4.04 -1.73
N GLN A 173 5.76 -3.65 -2.95
CA GLN A 173 6.63 -2.51 -3.23
C GLN A 173 5.89 -1.36 -3.89
N SER A 174 6.38 -0.15 -3.64
CA SER A 174 6.12 1.05 -4.43
C SER A 174 6.84 1.02 -5.79
N VAL A 175 6.84 2.14 -6.51
CA VAL A 175 7.62 2.33 -7.74
C VAL A 175 9.13 2.49 -7.47
N SER A 176 9.49 2.91 -6.26
CA SER A 176 10.87 3.01 -5.74
C SER A 176 11.20 1.87 -4.78
N GLY A 177 12.48 1.78 -4.37
CA GLY A 177 12.89 0.83 -3.33
C GLY A 177 12.60 -0.64 -3.64
N ILE A 178 12.64 -1.03 -4.92
CA ILE A 178 12.07 -2.29 -5.42
C ILE A 178 12.84 -3.57 -5.08
N SER A 179 13.94 -3.49 -4.31
CA SER A 179 14.73 -4.65 -3.92
C SER A 179 15.49 -4.47 -2.62
N GLY A 180 15.23 -5.35 -1.66
CA GLY A 180 15.91 -5.43 -0.37
C GLY A 180 15.19 -6.39 0.56
N ASP A 181 15.52 -6.37 1.83
CA ASP A 181 14.88 -7.12 2.89
C ASP A 181 14.17 -6.16 3.84
N VAL A 182 12.89 -6.42 4.08
CA VAL A 182 12.04 -5.68 5.01
C VAL A 182 11.69 -6.57 6.17
N SER A 183 11.73 -6.00 7.38
CA SER A 183 11.21 -6.64 8.56
C SER A 183 9.81 -6.15 8.84
N VAL A 184 8.84 -7.06 8.83
CA VAL A 184 7.43 -6.77 9.10
C VAL A 184 7.09 -7.27 10.48
N SER A 185 6.68 -6.37 11.36
CA SER A 185 6.29 -6.66 12.73
C SER A 185 4.81 -6.34 12.97
N LEU A 186 4.17 -7.11 13.86
CA LEU A 186 2.75 -7.02 14.18
C LEU A 186 2.55 -7.01 15.69
N GLU A 187 1.81 -6.03 16.19
CA GLU A 187 1.31 -5.97 17.56
C GLU A 187 -0.22 -5.85 17.57
N LEU A 188 -0.86 -6.62 18.45
CA LEU A 188 -2.27 -6.52 18.79
C LEU A 188 -2.39 -6.17 20.27
N LYS A 189 -3.18 -5.15 20.59
CA LYS A 189 -3.44 -4.65 21.95
C LYS A 189 -4.93 -4.62 22.26
#